data_AF-A0A2S2PSN3-F1
#
_entry.id   AF-A0A2S2PSN3-F1
#
_cell.length_a   1.000
_cell.length_b   1.000
_cell.length_c   1.000
_cell.angle_alpha   90.00
_cell.angle_beta   90.00
_cell.angle_gamma   90.00
#
_symmetry.space_group_name_H-M   'P 1'
#
loop_
_entity.id
_entity.type
_entity.pdbx_description
1 polymer ?
#
loop_
_entity_poly.entity_id
_entity_poly.type
_entity_poly.pdbx_seq_one_letter_code
_entity_poly.pdbx_strand_id
1 'polypeptide(L)'
;RAQSSPPETPDTGVRMKLNDVELNHYDDLIGHIQDNQKLIKVYDVFFDVVRPVVLVQIGNGSYSVISLIFLISLMYLMGIPVLSAPFLKFICGVISLTIELFIFCYGFNHIETAKSVINFGLYSSNWTEMDLKFKKSLLLAMKMNSSHKRVMKISPNSAVGLEMFARVMNMSCSIVSVLINSRS
;
A
#
# COMPACT_ATOMS: atom_id res chain seq x y z
N ARG A 1 -73.27 -9.38 27.47
CA ARG A 1 -72.07 -8.66 27.93
C ARG A 1 -70.85 -9.52 27.62
N ALA A 2 -70.19 -9.28 26.49
CA ALA A 2 -68.85 -9.81 26.20
C ALA A 2 -68.24 -8.87 25.15
N GLN A 3 -67.31 -8.02 25.60
CA GLN A 3 -66.46 -7.20 24.74
C GLN A 3 -65.43 -8.13 24.10
N SER A 4 -65.47 -8.28 22.77
CA SER A 4 -64.37 -8.85 22.02
C SER A 4 -63.33 -7.75 21.77
N SER A 5 -62.25 -7.78 22.55
CA SER A 5 -61.05 -6.98 22.31
C SER A 5 -60.46 -7.31 20.92
N PRO A 6 -59.89 -6.35 20.18
CA PRO A 6 -59.24 -6.65 18.91
C PRO A 6 -57.97 -7.47 19.16
N PRO A 7 -57.53 -8.31 18.20
CA PRO A 7 -56.28 -9.05 18.34
C PRO A 7 -55.12 -8.06 18.28
N GLU A 8 -54.32 -8.00 19.35
CA GLU A 8 -53.02 -7.31 19.33
C GLU A 8 -52.14 -7.97 18.27
N THR A 9 -51.85 -7.23 17.19
CA THR A 9 -50.99 -7.66 16.10
C THR A 9 -49.52 -7.71 16.57
N PRO A 10 -48.88 -8.90 16.61
CA PRO A 10 -47.46 -9.02 16.98
C PRO A 10 -46.51 -8.48 15.89
N ASP A 11 -47.03 -8.27 14.68
CA ASP A 11 -46.27 -8.02 13.46
C ASP A 11 -45.70 -6.60 13.38
N THR A 12 -46.33 -5.63 14.04
CA THR A 12 -45.91 -4.22 14.00
C THR A 12 -44.61 -3.99 14.78
N GLY A 13 -44.43 -4.67 15.93
CA GLY A 13 -43.23 -4.56 16.75
C GLY A 13 -42.01 -5.24 16.11
N VAL A 14 -42.20 -6.39 15.45
CA VAL A 14 -41.13 -7.10 14.73
C VAL A 14 -40.69 -6.32 13.49
N ARG A 15 -41.64 -5.77 12.73
CA ARG A 15 -41.34 -4.94 11.55
C ARG A 15 -40.64 -3.63 11.91
N MET A 16 -41.02 -2.99 13.02
CA MET A 16 -40.29 -1.82 13.54
C MET A 16 -38.85 -2.17 13.91
N LYS A 17 -38.62 -3.26 14.64
CA LYS A 17 -37.26 -3.70 15.00
C LYS A 17 -36.40 -4.06 13.79
N LEU A 18 -36.97 -4.68 12.77
CA LEU A 18 -36.24 -5.01 11.54
C LEU A 18 -35.80 -3.74 10.82
N ASN A 19 -36.72 -2.78 10.66
CA ASN A 19 -36.42 -1.50 10.03
C ASN A 19 -35.38 -0.70 10.83
N ASP A 20 -35.46 -0.69 12.16
CA ASP A 20 -34.49 -0.01 13.03
C ASP A 20 -33.10 -0.66 12.94
N VAL A 21 -33.03 -2.00 12.87
CA VAL A 21 -31.76 -2.73 12.69
C VAL A 21 -31.17 -2.48 11.30
N GLU A 22 -31.96 -2.51 10.24
CA GLU A 22 -31.52 -2.19 8.88
C GLU A 22 -31.05 -0.73 8.75
N LEU A 23 -31.75 0.22 9.40
CA LEU A 23 -31.33 1.62 9.45
C LEU A 23 -29.98 1.78 10.15
N ASN A 24 -29.78 1.11 11.29
CA ASN A 24 -28.52 1.13 12.02
C ASN A 24 -27.36 0.59 11.17
N HIS A 25 -27.57 -0.49 10.40
CA HIS A 25 -26.55 -1.03 9.50
C HIS A 25 -26.25 -0.10 8.31
N TYR A 26 -27.26 0.58 7.78
CA TYR A 26 -27.08 1.57 6.72
C TYR A 26 -26.29 2.79 7.22
N ASP A 27 -26.63 3.31 8.39
CA ASP A 27 -25.95 4.47 8.97
C ASP A 27 -24.50 4.13 9.35
N ASP A 28 -24.23 2.93 9.85
CA ASP A 28 -22.88 2.42 10.14
C ASP A 28 -22.05 2.29 8.84
N LEU A 29 -22.61 1.72 7.77
CA LEU A 29 -21.96 1.67 6.46
C LEU A 29 -21.63 3.08 5.96
N ILE A 30 -22.59 4.02 6.04
CA ILE A 30 -22.37 5.39 5.60
C ILE A 30 -21.29 6.07 6.44
N GLY A 31 -21.25 5.80 7.76
CA GLY A 31 -20.17 6.22 8.64
C GLY A 31 -18.80 5.72 8.16
N HIS A 32 -18.68 4.41 7.92
CA HIS A 32 -17.45 3.80 7.40
C HIS A 32 -17.04 4.36 6.03
N ILE A 33 -17.98 4.58 5.12
CA ILE A 33 -17.71 5.18 3.81
C ILE A 33 -17.21 6.61 3.96
N GLN A 34 -17.85 7.41 4.82
CA GLN A 34 -17.45 8.80 5.06
C GLN A 34 -16.06 8.88 5.69
N ASP A 35 -15.74 8.01 6.64
CA ASP A 35 -14.43 7.98 7.27
C ASP A 35 -13.34 7.54 6.30
N ASN A 36 -13.61 6.52 5.47
CA ASN A 36 -12.71 6.14 4.39
C ASN A 36 -12.51 7.28 3.37
N GLN A 37 -13.56 8.06 3.05
CA GLN A 37 -13.43 9.25 2.20
C GLN A 37 -12.58 10.35 2.83
N LYS A 38 -12.68 10.58 4.15
CA LYS A 38 -11.80 11.51 4.87
C LYS A 38 -10.34 11.04 4.82
N LEU A 39 -10.11 9.74 5.08
CA LEU A 39 -8.79 9.13 4.97
C LEU A 39 -8.19 9.31 3.57
N ILE A 40 -8.97 9.09 2.51
CA ILE A 40 -8.54 9.30 1.13
C ILE A 40 -8.12 10.76 0.88
N LYS A 41 -8.86 11.74 1.41
CA LYS A 41 -8.51 13.17 1.28
C LYS A 41 -7.20 13.51 2.00
N VAL A 42 -7.02 13.02 3.23
CA VAL A 42 -5.77 13.21 4.00
C VAL A 42 -4.59 12.54 3.27
N TYR A 43 -4.81 11.32 2.78
CA TYR A 43 -3.84 10.58 1.99
C TYR A 43 -3.45 11.34 0.71
N ASP A 44 -4.41 11.97 0.05
CA ASP A 44 -4.17 12.77 -1.14
C ASP A 44 -3.24 13.95 -0.87
N VAL A 45 -3.51 14.71 0.19
CA VAL A 45 -2.65 15.84 0.61
C VAL A 45 -1.26 15.33 0.97
N PHE A 46 -1.17 14.24 1.74
CA PHE A 46 0.11 13.62 2.09
C PHE A 46 0.92 13.25 0.85
N PHE A 47 0.28 12.57 -0.11
CA PHE A 47 0.96 12.08 -1.29
C PHE A 47 1.38 13.22 -2.23
N ASP A 48 0.64 14.33 -2.32
CA ASP A 48 1.05 15.48 -3.12
C ASP A 48 2.34 16.12 -2.59
N VAL A 49 2.53 16.12 -1.27
CA VAL A 49 3.75 16.64 -0.63
C VAL A 49 4.90 15.63 -0.68
N VAL A 50 4.62 14.36 -0.36
CA VAL A 50 5.64 13.33 -0.17
C VAL A 50 6.13 12.74 -1.49
N ARG A 51 5.29 12.72 -2.54
CA ARG A 51 5.64 12.14 -3.82
C ARG A 51 6.94 12.68 -4.43
N PRO A 52 7.14 14.00 -4.61
CA PRO A 52 8.37 14.50 -5.21
C PRO A 52 9.60 14.14 -4.35
N VAL A 53 9.48 14.24 -3.03
CA VAL A 53 10.56 13.92 -2.09
C VAL A 53 10.99 12.47 -2.22
N VAL A 54 10.02 11.55 -2.21
CA VAL A 54 10.30 10.11 -2.28
C VAL A 54 10.84 9.70 -3.64
N LEU A 55 10.34 10.27 -4.73
CA LEU A 55 10.90 9.99 -6.06
C LEU A 55 12.39 10.39 -6.14
N VAL A 56 12.73 11.56 -5.61
CA VAL A 56 14.13 12.02 -5.52
C VAL A 56 14.95 11.11 -4.61
N GLN A 57 14.42 10.75 -3.44
CA GLN A 57 15.11 9.89 -2.47
C GLN A 57 15.39 8.50 -3.03
N ILE A 58 14.42 7.88 -3.69
CA ILE A 58 14.58 6.56 -4.30
C ILE A 58 15.56 6.62 -5.47
N GLY A 59 15.48 7.67 -6.30
CA GLY A 59 16.44 7.87 -7.40
C GLY A 59 17.87 8.01 -6.88
N ASN A 60 18.07 8.90 -5.91
CA ASN A 60 19.36 9.14 -5.27
C ASN A 60 19.88 7.90 -4.52
N GLY A 61 19.02 7.21 -3.79
CA GLY A 61 19.35 5.99 -3.05
C GLY A 61 19.77 4.86 -3.98
N SER A 62 19.02 4.65 -5.07
CA SER A 62 19.36 3.65 -6.09
C SER A 62 20.71 3.92 -6.75
N TYR A 63 20.95 5.17 -7.15
CA TYR A 63 22.24 5.59 -7.70
C TYR A 63 23.39 5.35 -6.71
N SER A 64 23.20 5.76 -5.45
CA SER A 64 24.21 5.61 -4.40
C SER A 64 24.57 4.15 -4.13
N VAL A 65 23.59 3.25 -4.07
CA VAL A 65 23.82 1.80 -3.90
C VAL A 65 24.63 1.23 -5.07
N ILE A 66 24.23 1.54 -6.31
CA ILE A 66 24.92 1.07 -7.52
C ILE A 66 26.37 1.57 -7.55
N SER A 67 26.59 2.87 -7.32
CA SER A 67 27.93 3.47 -7.32
C SER A 67 28.83 2.88 -6.22
N LEU A 68 28.31 2.67 -5.01
CA LEU A 68 29.10 2.08 -3.93
C LEU A 68 29.48 0.61 -4.21
N ILE A 69 28.55 -0.18 -4.75
CA ILE A 69 28.84 -1.57 -5.13
C ILE A 69 29.92 -1.62 -6.21
N PHE A 70 29.82 -0.75 -7.22
CA PHE A 70 30.85 -0.60 -8.25
C PHE A 70 32.21 -0.23 -7.65
N LEU A 71 32.27 0.73 -6.71
CA LEU A 71 33.51 1.11 -6.03
C LEU A 71 34.10 -0.05 -5.21
N ILE A 72 33.28 -0.81 -4.47
CA ILE A 72 33.72 -2.00 -3.73
C ILE A 72 34.32 -3.03 -4.67
N SER A 73 33.66 -3.30 -5.80
CA SER A 73 34.17 -4.22 -6.82
C SER A 73 35.49 -3.73 -7.42
N LEU A 74 35.64 -2.44 -7.72
CA LEU A 74 36.91 -1.88 -8.19
C LEU A 74 38.03 -2.01 -7.15
N MET A 75 37.74 -1.71 -5.88
CA MET A 75 38.71 -1.88 -4.79
C MET A 75 39.18 -3.33 -4.68
N TYR A 76 38.25 -4.28 -4.85
CA TYR A 76 38.57 -5.70 -4.87
C TYR A 76 39.46 -6.08 -6.07
N LEU A 77 39.20 -5.55 -7.26
CA LEU A 77 40.03 -5.77 -8.45
C LEU A 77 41.44 -5.16 -8.32
N MET A 78 41.56 -4.00 -7.69
CA MET A 78 42.84 -3.36 -7.37
C MET A 78 43.65 -4.10 -6.29
N GLY A 79 43.12 -5.19 -5.72
CA GLY A 79 43.80 -6.00 -4.72
C GLY A 79 43.83 -5.38 -3.32
N ILE A 80 42.95 -4.39 -3.05
CA ILE A 80 42.83 -3.82 -1.70
C ILE A 80 42.29 -4.91 -0.76
N PRO A 81 42.91 -5.14 0.42
CA PRO A 81 42.45 -6.15 1.35
C PRO A 81 40.99 -5.91 1.77
N VAL A 82 40.18 -6.97 1.72
CA VAL A 82 38.76 -6.92 2.11
C VAL A 82 38.55 -6.54 3.59
N LEU A 83 39.56 -6.80 4.43
CA LEU A 83 39.55 -6.45 5.85
C LEU A 83 40.06 -5.02 6.12
N SER A 84 40.38 -4.26 5.07
CA SER A 84 40.82 -2.88 5.24
C SER A 84 39.66 -1.99 5.73
N ALA A 85 39.97 -1.03 6.59
CA ALA A 85 39.00 -0.06 7.10
C ALA A 85 38.15 0.63 6.00
N PRO A 86 38.69 1.09 4.85
CA PRO A 86 37.87 1.68 3.80
C PRO A 86 36.90 0.67 3.17
N PHE A 87 37.32 -0.58 2.95
CA PHE A 87 36.46 -1.62 2.37
C PHE A 87 35.27 -1.93 3.27
N LEU A 88 35.52 -2.11 4.58
CA LEU A 88 34.46 -2.34 5.57
C LEU A 88 33.51 -1.14 5.69
N LYS A 89 34.01 0.09 5.64
CA LYS A 89 33.18 1.30 5.62
C LYS A 89 32.22 1.32 4.42
N PHE A 90 32.70 0.98 3.24
CA PHE A 90 31.85 0.93 2.05
C PHE A 90 30.81 -0.18 2.12
N ILE A 91 31.17 -1.38 2.63
CA ILE A 91 30.19 -2.45 2.87
C ILE A 91 29.09 -2.00 3.83
N CYS A 92 29.48 -1.40 4.96
CA CYS A 92 28.52 -0.88 5.94
C CYS A 92 27.60 0.19 5.31
N GLY A 93 28.16 1.06 4.46
CA GLY A 93 27.39 2.04 3.69
C GLY A 93 26.38 1.40 2.74
N VAL A 94 26.78 0.37 1.98
CA VAL A 94 25.87 -0.37 1.09
C VAL A 94 24.74 -1.02 1.87
N ILE A 95 25.04 -1.70 2.98
CA ILE A 95 24.01 -2.32 3.83
C ILE A 95 23.03 -1.26 4.34
N SER A 96 23.53 -0.15 4.85
CA SER A 96 22.70 0.93 5.41
C SER A 96 21.76 1.53 4.36
N LEU A 97 22.29 1.89 3.19
CA LEU A 97 21.49 2.47 2.09
C LEU A 97 20.51 1.46 1.50
N THR A 98 20.87 0.18 1.47
CA THR A 98 19.96 -0.89 1.02
C THR A 98 18.78 -1.05 1.98
N ILE A 99 19.03 -0.99 3.30
CA ILE A 99 17.98 -1.02 4.31
C ILE A 99 17.07 0.20 4.18
N GLU A 100 17.64 1.39 4.01
CA GLU A 100 16.88 2.62 3.81
C GLU A 100 15.95 2.49 2.58
N LEU A 101 16.50 2.11 1.43
CA LEU A 101 15.73 1.92 0.20
C LEU A 101 14.64 0.85 0.36
N PHE A 102 14.95 -0.24 1.07
CA PHE A 102 13.99 -1.30 1.37
C PHE A 102 12.82 -0.79 2.21
N ILE A 103 13.08 -0.03 3.27
CA ILE A 103 12.02 0.52 4.15
C ILE A 103 11.07 1.41 3.35
N PHE A 104 11.58 2.30 2.51
CA PHE A 104 10.75 3.14 1.67
C PHE A 104 9.91 2.31 0.68
N CYS A 105 10.55 1.43 -0.08
CA CYS A 105 9.86 0.58 -1.05
C CYS A 105 8.80 -0.32 -0.39
N TYR A 106 9.09 -0.88 0.78
CA TYR A 106 8.15 -1.70 1.54
C TYR A 106 6.97 -0.88 2.06
N GLY A 107 7.22 0.30 2.64
CA GLY A 107 6.17 1.17 3.18
C GLY A 107 5.16 1.58 2.11
N PHE A 108 5.63 2.01 0.94
CA PHE A 108 4.74 2.37 -0.17
C PHE A 108 3.95 1.18 -0.72
N ASN A 109 4.59 0.00 -0.80
CA ASN A 109 3.90 -1.23 -1.21
C ASN A 109 2.84 -1.67 -0.18
N HIS A 110 3.11 -1.50 1.11
CA HIS A 110 2.15 -1.80 2.18
C HIS A 110 0.93 -0.87 2.11
N ILE A 111 1.15 0.42 1.91
CA ILE A 111 0.08 1.41 1.69
C ILE A 111 -0.80 1.03 0.50
N GLU A 112 -0.19 0.64 -0.63
CA GLU A 112 -0.92 0.18 -1.80
C GLU A 112 -1.75 -1.08 -1.50
N THR A 113 -1.16 -2.04 -0.79
CA THR A 113 -1.84 -3.27 -0.38
C THR A 113 -3.02 -2.99 0.56
N ALA A 114 -2.84 -2.13 1.56
CA ALA A 114 -3.88 -1.78 2.53
C ALA A 114 -5.13 -1.20 1.84
N LYS A 115 -4.96 -0.37 0.81
CA LYS A 115 -6.08 0.13 0.00
C LYS A 115 -6.87 -0.98 -0.68
N SER A 116 -6.20 -2.02 -1.16
CA SER A 116 -6.87 -3.16 -1.79
C SER A 116 -7.69 -3.99 -0.80
N VAL A 117 -7.20 -4.13 0.43
CA VAL A 117 -7.87 -4.84 1.54
C VAL A 117 -9.19 -4.16 1.92
N ILE A 118 -9.24 -2.82 1.91
CA ILE A 118 -10.48 -2.07 2.22
C ILE A 118 -11.59 -2.45 1.22
N ASN A 119 -11.30 -2.46 -0.07
CA ASN A 119 -12.28 -2.86 -1.09
C ASN A 119 -12.72 -4.32 -0.96
N PHE A 120 -11.77 -5.20 -0.62
CA PHE A 120 -12.08 -6.59 -0.36
C PHE A 120 -13.01 -6.74 0.86
N GLY A 121 -12.75 -6.00 1.94
CA GLY A 121 -13.61 -5.97 3.13
C GLY A 121 -15.04 -5.50 2.83
N LEU A 122 -15.20 -4.45 2.01
CA LEU A 122 -16.52 -4.02 1.53
C LEU A 122 -17.21 -5.14 0.74
N TYR A 123 -16.50 -5.82 -0.14
CA TYR A 123 -17.04 -6.92 -0.95
C TYR A 123 -17.43 -8.15 -0.13
N SER A 124 -16.67 -8.46 0.93
CA SER A 124 -16.93 -9.59 1.82
C SER A 124 -18.01 -9.34 2.88
N SER A 125 -18.59 -8.14 2.93
CA SER A 125 -19.71 -7.84 3.83
C SER A 125 -20.99 -8.59 3.42
N ASN A 126 -21.97 -8.71 4.31
CA ASN A 126 -23.25 -9.40 4.02
C ASN A 126 -24.21 -8.57 3.14
N TRP A 127 -23.67 -7.88 2.13
CA TRP A 127 -24.38 -6.90 1.30
C TRP A 127 -25.47 -7.51 0.41
N THR A 128 -25.42 -8.83 0.15
CA THR A 128 -26.39 -9.54 -0.69
C THR A 128 -27.79 -9.55 -0.09
N GLU A 129 -27.88 -9.58 1.24
CA GLU A 129 -29.15 -9.61 1.98
C GLU A 129 -29.70 -8.19 2.25
N MET A 130 -28.91 -7.15 2.00
CA MET A 130 -29.26 -5.75 2.26
C MET A 130 -30.15 -5.12 1.17
N ASP A 131 -30.71 -3.95 1.48
CA ASP A 131 -31.60 -3.21 0.61
C ASP A 131 -30.89 -2.61 -0.63
N LEU A 132 -31.67 -2.17 -1.62
CA LEU A 132 -31.13 -1.68 -2.90
C LEU A 132 -30.33 -0.38 -2.75
N LYS A 133 -30.67 0.47 -1.77
CA LYS A 133 -29.96 1.72 -1.44
C LYS A 133 -28.60 1.41 -0.83
N PHE A 134 -28.51 0.45 0.10
CA PHE A 134 -27.24 -0.05 0.64
C PHE A 134 -26.33 -0.56 -0.48
N LYS A 135 -26.85 -1.46 -1.33
CA LYS A 135 -26.09 -2.07 -2.45
C LYS A 135 -25.51 -1.02 -3.40
N LYS A 136 -26.30 -0.01 -3.78
CA LYS A 136 -25.83 1.10 -4.64
C LYS A 136 -24.75 1.94 -3.96
N SER A 137 -24.90 2.23 -2.67
CA SER A 137 -23.95 3.03 -1.89
C SER A 137 -22.61 2.30 -1.74
N LEU A 138 -22.66 1.00 -1.42
CA LEU A 138 -21.50 0.12 -1.33
C LEU A 138 -20.75 0.02 -2.67
N LEU A 139 -21.48 -0.20 -3.77
CA LEU A 139 -20.90 -0.27 -5.11
C LEU A 139 -20.21 1.03 -5.49
N LEU A 140 -20.83 2.17 -5.19
CA LEU A 140 -20.23 3.49 -5.43
C LEU A 140 -18.95 3.68 -4.62
N ALA A 141 -18.93 3.29 -3.35
CA ALA A 141 -17.75 3.35 -2.49
C ALA A 141 -16.61 2.46 -3.04
N MET A 142 -16.91 1.21 -3.41
CA MET A 142 -15.92 0.31 -4.02
C MET A 142 -15.37 0.88 -5.33
N LYS A 143 -16.23 1.46 -6.18
CA LYS A 143 -15.82 2.08 -7.45
C LYS A 143 -14.96 3.32 -7.24
N MET A 144 -15.34 4.17 -6.28
CA MET A 144 -14.57 5.37 -5.90
C MET A 144 -13.18 5.01 -5.39
N ASN A 145 -13.10 4.04 -4.47
CA ASN A 145 -11.84 3.51 -3.95
C ASN A 145 -10.97 2.86 -5.03
N SER A 146 -11.58 2.05 -5.91
CA SER A 146 -10.87 1.38 -7.01
C SER A 146 -10.36 2.37 -8.06
N SER A 147 -11.10 3.46 -8.29
CA SER A 147 -10.71 4.52 -9.21
C SER A 147 -9.63 5.42 -8.61
N HIS A 148 -9.53 5.50 -7.28
CA HIS A 148 -8.48 6.20 -6.55
C HIS A 148 -7.15 5.40 -6.54
N LYS A 149 -6.67 5.06 -7.73
CA LYS A 149 -5.35 4.45 -7.94
C LYS A 149 -4.27 5.53 -7.96
N ARG A 150 -4.08 6.21 -6.83
CA ARG A 150 -2.88 7.03 -6.63
C ARG A 150 -1.71 6.11 -6.26
N VAL A 151 -1.27 5.32 -7.24
CA VAL A 151 -0.10 4.46 -7.13
C VAL A 151 1.14 5.34 -7.26
N MET A 152 2.15 5.08 -6.44
CA MET A 152 3.42 5.79 -6.48
C MET A 152 4.22 5.38 -7.72
N LYS A 153 3.78 5.85 -8.89
CA LYS A 153 4.45 5.57 -10.17
C LYS A 153 5.70 6.43 -10.32
N ILE A 154 6.82 5.76 -10.59
CA ILE A 154 8.12 6.34 -10.96
C ILE A 154 8.17 6.58 -12.47
N SER A 155 7.50 5.72 -13.23
CA SER A 155 7.44 5.72 -14.69
C SER A 155 6.07 5.17 -15.13
N PRO A 156 5.58 5.46 -16.35
CA PRO A 156 4.32 4.90 -16.85
C PRO A 156 4.18 3.39 -16.65
N ASN A 157 5.31 2.66 -16.74
CA ASN A 157 5.41 1.21 -16.63
C ASN A 157 6.06 0.71 -15.33
N SER A 158 6.34 1.59 -14.35
CA SER A 158 7.01 1.18 -13.10
C SER A 158 6.49 1.93 -11.88
N ALA A 159 6.02 1.18 -10.89
CA ALA A 159 5.68 1.69 -9.57
C ALA A 159 6.89 1.63 -8.62
N VAL A 160 6.91 2.55 -7.64
CA VAL A 160 7.71 2.45 -6.42
C VAL A 160 7.16 1.30 -5.63
N GLY A 161 8.01 0.35 -5.30
CA GLY A 161 7.62 -0.81 -4.50
C GLY A 161 8.73 -1.85 -4.47
N LEU A 162 8.38 -3.04 -4.01
CA LEU A 162 9.31 -4.14 -3.86
C LEU A 162 9.91 -4.60 -5.21
N GLU A 163 9.15 -4.45 -6.30
CA GLU A 163 9.61 -4.75 -7.65
C GLU A 163 10.79 -3.85 -8.07
N MET A 164 10.73 -2.55 -7.77
CA MET A 164 11.83 -1.63 -8.07
C MET A 164 13.08 -1.99 -7.27
N PHE A 165 12.91 -2.27 -5.98
CA PHE A 165 13.99 -2.73 -5.11
C PHE A 165 14.67 -3.98 -5.69
N ALA A 166 13.88 -4.99 -6.10
CA ALA A 166 14.40 -6.20 -6.71
C ALA A 166 15.21 -5.92 -7.99
N ARG A 167 14.75 -4.99 -8.84
CA ARG A 167 15.51 -4.57 -10.04
C ARG A 167 16.86 -3.94 -9.69
N VAL A 168 16.91 -3.05 -8.69
CA VAL A 168 18.17 -2.43 -8.23
C VAL A 168 19.13 -3.50 -7.70
N MET A 169 18.63 -4.44 -6.89
CA MET A 169 19.43 -5.55 -6.38
C MET A 169 19.94 -6.47 -7.50
N ASN A 170 19.10 -6.82 -8.47
CA ASN A 170 19.49 -7.63 -9.62
C ASN A 170 20.58 -6.95 -10.45
N MET A 171 20.41 -5.65 -10.75
CA MET A 171 21.42 -4.88 -11.47
C MET A 171 22.76 -4.86 -10.73
N SER A 172 22.71 -4.69 -9.41
CA SER A 172 23.88 -4.71 -8.54
C SER A 172 24.61 -6.05 -8.59
N CYS A 173 23.87 -7.17 -8.49
CA CYS A 173 24.42 -8.51 -8.64
C CYS A 173 25.05 -8.71 -10.03
N SER A 174 24.40 -8.27 -11.10
CA SER A 174 24.94 -8.36 -12.46
C SER A 174 26.26 -7.60 -12.62
N ILE A 175 26.36 -6.39 -12.05
CA ILE A 175 27.62 -5.60 -12.06
C ILE A 175 28.74 -6.39 -11.38
N VAL A 176 28.47 -6.94 -10.20
CA VAL A 176 29.44 -7.75 -9.45
C VAL A 176 29.86 -8.98 -10.26
N SER A 177 28.90 -9.72 -10.86
CA SER A 177 29.19 -10.89 -11.68
C SER A 177 30.07 -10.56 -12.89
N VAL A 178 29.77 -9.48 -13.62
CA VAL A 178 30.56 -9.04 -14.78
C VAL A 178 31.97 -8.65 -14.36
N LEU A 179 32.12 -7.88 -13.28
CA LEU A 179 33.43 -7.43 -12.81
C LEU A 179 34.29 -8.60 -12.29
N ILE A 180 33.70 -9.55 -11.58
CA ILE A 180 34.41 -10.76 -11.14
C ILE A 180 34.84 -11.60 -12.35
N ASN A 181 33.94 -11.81 -13.31
CA ASN A 181 34.25 -12.59 -14.51
C ASN A 181 35.32 -11.92 -15.40
N SER A 182 35.44 -10.59 -15.38
CA SER A 182 36.48 -9.87 -16.11
C SER A 182 37.91 -10.12 -15.61
N ARG A 183 38.06 -10.68 -14.41
CA ARG A 183 39.35 -11.04 -13.80
C ARG A 183 39.75 -12.51 -14.07
N SER A 184 38.81 -13.35 -14.51
CA SER A 184 39.06 -14.76 -14.87
C SER A 184 39.59 -14.88 -16.29
#